data_AF-A0A5C9B7I8-F1
#
_entry.id   AF-A0A5C9B7I8-F1
#
_cell.length_a   1.000
_cell.length_b   1.000
_cell.length_c   1.000
_cell.angle_alpha   90.00
_cell.angle_beta   90.00
_cell.angle_gamma   90.00
#
_symmetry.space_group_name_H-M   'P 1'
#
loop_
_entity.id
_entity.type
_entity.pdbx_description
1 polymer ?
#
loop_
_entity_poly.entity_id
_entity_poly.type
_entity_poly.pdbx_seq_one_letter_code
_entity_poly.pdbx_strand_id
1 'polypeptide(L)' 'MGTVAVASLLTQDGFASSNPQPGRTHFVPTAKRVIYLFQSGGPSHLDLLDHKPELKRLHGSELPDSIRQGQRLT' A
#
# COMPACT_ATOMS: atom_id res chain seq x y z
N MET A 1 -2.55 26.92 -33.86
CA MET A 1 -3.02 25.95 -32.86
C MET A 1 -2.21 25.93 -31.56
N GLY A 2 -0.93 26.34 -31.53
CA GLY A 2 -0.12 26.30 -30.30
C GLY A 2 -0.45 27.34 -29.22
N THR A 3 -1.05 28.48 -29.58
CA THR A 3 -1.42 29.54 -28.63
C THR A 3 -2.51 29.12 -27.66
N VAL A 4 -3.42 28.23 -28.09
CA VAL A 4 -4.50 27.69 -27.24
C VAL A 4 -3.95 26.76 -26.16
N ALA A 5 -2.94 25.95 -26.48
CA ALA A 5 -2.28 25.07 -25.51
C ALA A 5 -1.54 25.87 -24.43
N VAL A 6 -0.82 26.92 -24.83
CA VAL A 6 -0.09 27.81 -23.89
C VAL A 6 -1.06 28.60 -23.02
N ALA A 7 -2.15 29.15 -23.58
CA ALA A 7 -3.17 29.83 -22.81
C ALA A 7 -3.84 28.92 -21.77
N SER A 8 -4.06 27.64 -22.09
CA SER A 8 -4.58 26.66 -21.13
C SER A 8 -3.63 26.41 -19.96
N LEU A 9 -2.32 26.30 -20.22
CA LEU A 9 -1.33 26.08 -19.15
C LEU A 9 -1.20 27.31 -18.24
N LEU A 10 -1.11 28.52 -18.81
CA LEU A 10 -1.04 29.75 -18.00
C LEU A 10 -2.32 30.02 -17.20
N THR A 11 -3.48 29.66 -17.75
CA THR A 11 -4.75 29.76 -17.03
C THR A 11 -4.77 28.79 -15.84
N GLN A 12 -4.22 27.58 -16.01
CA GLN A 12 -4.12 26.58 -14.96
C GLN A 12 -3.14 27.00 -13.84
N ASP A 13 -2.03 27.66 -14.17
CA ASP A 13 -1.08 28.23 -13.20
C ASP A 13 -1.64 29.49 -12.49
N GLY A 14 -2.45 30.30 -13.19
CA GLY A 14 -3.01 31.55 -12.66
C GLY A 14 -4.13 31.37 -11.62
N PHE A 15 -4.78 30.20 -11.56
CA PHE A 15 -5.81 29.90 -10.56
C PHE A 15 -5.26 29.44 -9.19
N ALA A 16 -3.94 29.36 -9.02
CA ALA A 16 -3.30 28.94 -7.77
C ALA A 16 -3.28 30.01 -6.65
N SER A 17 -4.15 31.02 -6.68
CA SER A 17 -4.23 32.07 -5.65
C SER A 17 -5.54 32.10 -4.84
N SER A 18 -6.33 31.04 -4.87
CA SER A 18 -7.25 30.76 -3.76
C SER A 18 -6.80 29.47 -3.13
N ASN A 19 -5.97 29.57 -2.10
CA ASN A 19 -5.77 28.50 -1.14
C ASN A 19 -6.93 28.59 -0.13
N PRO A 20 -8.07 27.89 -0.30
CA PRO A 20 -8.87 27.58 0.86
C PRO A 20 -7.99 26.65 1.68
N GLN A 21 -7.29 27.19 2.69
CA GLN A 21 -6.42 26.40 3.57
C GLN A 21 -7.21 25.16 4.02
N PRO A 22 -6.95 23.97 3.46
CA PRO A 22 -7.72 22.79 3.79
C PRO A 22 -7.13 22.30 5.11
N GLY A 23 -7.63 22.82 6.23
CA GLY A 23 -7.05 22.45 7.53
C GLY A 23 -7.34 23.35 8.71
N ARG A 24 -8.01 24.49 8.56
CA ARG A 24 -8.45 25.26 9.73
C ARG A 24 -9.87 24.86 10.10
N THR A 25 -10.01 23.68 10.70
CA THR A 25 -11.18 23.39 11.51
C THR A 25 -11.28 24.48 12.59
N HIS A 26 -12.48 25.01 12.84
CA HIS A 26 -12.69 26.04 13.87
C HIS A 26 -12.27 25.57 15.28
N PHE A 27 -12.12 24.26 15.46
CA PHE A 27 -11.67 23.61 16.69
C PHE A 27 -10.43 22.76 16.44
N VAL A 28 -9.60 22.62 17.48
CA VAL A 28 -8.46 21.69 17.46
C VAL A 28 -9.01 20.27 17.31
N PRO A 29 -8.59 19.51 16.29
CA PRO A 29 -9.03 18.13 16.14
C PRO A 29 -8.50 17.29 17.31
N THR A 30 -9.39 16.57 17.98
CA THR A 30 -9.03 15.65 19.06
C THR A 30 -9.57 14.25 18.74
N ALA A 31 -8.71 13.23 18.82
CA ALA A 31 -9.12 11.84 18.66
C ALA A 31 -9.45 11.24 20.04
N LYS A 32 -10.70 10.84 20.26
CA LYS A 32 -11.13 10.24 21.53
C LYS A 32 -10.72 8.76 21.66
N ARG A 33 -10.64 8.05 20.53
CA ARG A 33 -10.34 6.61 20.43
C ARG A 33 -9.61 6.33 19.12
N VAL A 34 -8.59 5.48 19.19
CA VAL A 34 -7.85 4.98 18.02
C VAL A 34 -8.11 3.48 17.93
N ILE A 35 -8.65 3.03 16.80
CA ILE A 35 -8.84 1.59 16.53
C ILE A 35 -7.68 1.16 15.63
N TYR A 36 -6.77 0.35 16.18
CA TYR A 36 -5.64 -0.22 15.45
C TYR A 36 -5.94 -1.68 15.12
N LEU A 37 -6.11 -1.97 13.84
CA LEU A 37 -6.41 -3.32 13.34
C LEU A 37 -5.13 -3.94 12.81
N PHE A 38 -4.66 -5.01 13.45
CA PHE A 38 -3.56 -5.82 12.93
C PHE A 38 -4.15 -7.02 12.18
N GLN A 39 -4.23 -6.91 10.86
CA GLN A 39 -4.69 -8.00 10.01
C GLN A 39 -3.53 -8.98 9.75
N SER A 40 -3.17 -9.76 10.78
CA SER A 40 -2.24 -10.86 10.63
C SER A 40 -2.83 -11.91 9.68
N GLY A 41 -2.18 -12.14 8.54
CA GLY A 41 -2.60 -13.15 7.56
C GLY A 41 -2.98 -12.62 6.19
N GLY A 42 -2.89 -11.30 5.95
CA GLY A 42 -2.89 -10.79 4.58
C GLY A 42 -1.67 -11.32 3.81
N PRO A 43 -1.80 -11.66 2.52
CA PRO A 43 -0.64 -12.05 1.71
C PRO A 43 0.39 -10.93 1.79
N SER A 44 1.64 -11.30 2.06
CA SER A 44 2.72 -10.32 2.14
C SER A 44 2.84 -9.58 0.81
N HIS A 45 3.37 -8.35 0.80
CA HIS A 45 3.62 -7.65 -0.46
C HIS A 45 4.51 -8.47 -1.42
N LEU A 46 5.34 -9.36 -0.86
CA LEU A 46 6.18 -10.29 -1.59
C LEU A 46 5.38 -11.44 -2.22
N ASP A 47 4.22 -11.80 -1.67
CA ASP A 47 3.37 -12.91 -2.14
C ASP A 47 2.32 -12.53 -3.17
N LEU A 48 2.11 -11.23 -3.39
CA LEU A 48 1.07 -10.74 -4.30
C LEU A 48 1.47 -10.80 -5.77
N LEU A 49 2.72 -10.47 -6.10
CA LEU A 49 3.14 -10.20 -7.49
C LEU A 49 4.36 -10.99 -7.96
N ASP A 50 4.95 -11.81 -7.10
CA ASP A 50 6.10 -12.62 -7.46
C ASP A 50 5.68 -14.01 -7.95
N HIS A 51 6.17 -14.40 -9.12
CA HIS A 51 5.90 -15.71 -9.69
C HIS A 51 6.84 -16.75 -9.05
N LYS A 52 6.27 -17.60 -8.18
CA LYS A 52 7.01 -18.61 -7.41
C LYS A 52 6.73 -20.05 -7.91
N PRO A 53 7.35 -20.48 -9.03
CA PRO A 53 7.07 -21.79 -9.64
C PRO A 53 7.51 -22.96 -8.76
N GLU A 54 8.62 -22.83 -8.04
CA GLU A 54 9.10 -23.88 -7.14
C GLU A 54 8.16 -24.11 -5.95
N LEU A 55 7.59 -23.06 -5.36
CA LEU A 55 6.58 -23.22 -4.31
C LEU A 55 5.32 -23.92 -4.81
N LYS A 56 4.93 -23.67 -6.06
CA LYS A 56 3.81 -24.37 -6.70
C LYS A 56 4.14 -25.85 -6.94
N ARG A 57 5.37 -26.14 -7.36
CA ARG A 57 5.85 -27.51 -7.61
C ARG A 57 5.96 -28.34 -6.34
N LEU A 58 6.42 -27.73 -5.25
CA LEU A 58 6.64 -28.35 -3.94
C LEU A 58 5.42 -28.23 -3.02
N HIS A 59 4.28 -27.76 -3.55
CA HIS A 59 3.06 -27.66 -2.76
C HIS A 59 2.57 -29.06 -2.34
N GLY A 60 2.46 -29.29 -1.03
CA GLY A 60 2.04 -30.58 -0.47
C GLY A 60 3.13 -31.65 -0.42
N SER A 61 4.38 -31.36 -0.83
CA SER A 61 5.49 -32.28 -0.58
C SER A 61 5.88 -32.26 0.90
N GLU A 62 6.19 -33.43 1.45
CA GLU A 62 6.74 -33.51 2.81
C GLU A 62 8.09 -32.80 2.91
N LEU A 63 8.35 -32.23 4.08
CA LEU A 63 9.59 -31.52 4.33
C LEU A 63 10.75 -32.51 4.36
N PRO A 64 11.83 -32.30 3.59
CA PRO A 64 12.97 -33.22 3.57
C PRO A 64 13.56 -33.41 4.97
N ASP A 65 14.02 -34.63 5.28
CA ASP A 65 14.61 -34.97 6.58
C ASP A 65 15.84 -34.12 6.93
N SER A 66 16.56 -33.63 5.92
CA SER A 66 17.69 -32.71 6.09
C SER A 66 17.29 -31.38 6.73
N ILE A 67 16.07 -30.92 6.47
CA ILE A 67 15.51 -29.67 7.01
C ILE A 67 14.72 -29.95 8.29
N ARG A 68 14.10 -31.13 8.39
CA ARG A 68 13.27 -31.52 9.53
C ARG A 68 14.07 -31.58 10.83
N GLN A 69 15.36 -31.95 10.80
CA GLN A 69 16.30 -31.99 11.95
C GLN A 69 15.70 -32.43 13.30
N GLY A 70 14.76 -33.37 13.29
CA GLY A 70 14.06 -33.84 14.50
C GLY A 70 13.05 -32.87 15.12
N GLN A 71 12.74 -31.74 14.48
CA GLN A 71 11.71 -30.79 14.92
C GLN A 71 10.32 -31.43 14.77
N ARG A 72 9.55 -31.43 15.87
CA ARG A 72 8.19 -31.98 15.90
C ARG A 72 7.27 -31.06 15.11
N LEU A 73 6.59 -31.59 14.10
CA LEU A 73 5.49 -30.91 13.42
C LEU A 73 4.24 -31.01 14.33
N THR A 74 3.77 -29.87 14.85
CA THR A 74 2.51 -29.72 15.60
C THR A 74 1.51 -28.97 14.75
#